data_AF-A0A365XZ39-F1
#
_entry.id   AF-A0A365XZ39-F1
#
_cell.length_a   1.000
_cell.length_b   1.000
_cell.length_c   1.000
_cell.angle_alpha   90.00
_cell.angle_beta   90.00
_cell.angle_gamma   90.00
#
_symmetry.space_group_name_H-M   'P 1'
#
loop_
_entity.id
_entity.type
_entity.pdbx_description
1 polymer ?
#
loop_
_entity_poly.entity_id
_entity_poly.type
_entity_poly.pdbx_seq_one_letter_code
_entity_poly.pdbx_strand_id
1 'polypeptide(L)'
;MNEHFNDIFVTTGCPTQQQLLDYVQGKLSAEEQHEVEMHLTDCAFCSEALEGLATIKDKEKIPGWIREMKWEVLKKLRKRYRSRRKTESYISLAVIILSILFLLLAMFWAYHFAIRH
;
A
#
# COMPACT_ATOMS: atom_id res chain seq x y z
N MET A 1 -15.99 6.63 -7.61
CA MET A 1 -14.61 6.75 -7.09
C MET A 1 -14.47 8.19 -6.65
N ASN A 2 -14.28 8.44 -5.35
CA ASN A 2 -14.59 9.74 -4.73
C ASN A 2 -13.57 10.82 -5.16
N GLU A 3 -14.05 11.94 -5.70
CA GLU A 3 -13.25 13.09 -6.15
C GLU A 3 -12.49 13.79 -5.01
N HIS A 4 -12.91 13.58 -3.76
CA HIS A 4 -12.36 14.19 -2.55
C HIS A 4 -10.90 13.80 -2.22
N PHE A 5 -10.34 12.81 -2.93
CA PHE A 5 -8.95 12.37 -2.74
C PHE A 5 -7.96 13.05 -3.69
N ASN A 6 -8.42 13.82 -4.70
CA ASN A 6 -7.51 14.51 -5.63
C ASN A 6 -6.71 15.64 -4.96
N ASP A 7 -7.29 16.33 -3.96
CA ASP A 7 -6.62 17.43 -3.24
C ASP A 7 -5.58 16.96 -2.22
N ILE A 8 -5.44 15.65 -2.00
CA ILE A 8 -4.40 15.08 -1.12
C ILE A 8 -3.14 14.70 -1.92
N PHE A 9 -3.29 14.58 -3.24
CA PHE A 9 -2.20 14.31 -4.18
C PHE A 9 -1.97 15.52 -5.08
N VAL A 10 -2.09 16.74 -4.53
CA VAL A 10 -1.65 17.94 -5.22
C VAL A 10 -0.19 17.74 -5.59
N THR A 11 0.15 18.01 -6.85
CA THR A 11 1.55 18.13 -7.27
C THR A 11 2.15 19.29 -6.50
N THR A 12 2.72 19.00 -5.33
CA THR A 12 3.51 19.95 -4.57
C THR A 12 4.68 20.36 -5.46
N GLY A 13 4.95 21.66 -5.62
CA GLY A 13 6.16 22.15 -6.30
C GLY A 13 7.46 21.81 -5.58
N CYS A 14 7.45 20.76 -4.75
CA CYS A 14 8.56 20.27 -3.97
C CYS A 14 9.50 19.41 -4.83
N PRO A 15 10.83 19.50 -4.60
CA PRO A 15 11.80 18.61 -5.19
C PRO A 15 11.44 17.15 -4.92
N THR A 16 11.67 16.30 -5.92
CA THR A 16 11.48 14.87 -5.74
C THR A 16 12.49 14.32 -4.72
N GLN A 17 12.14 13.19 -4.09
CA GLN A 17 13.04 12.50 -3.17
C GLN A 17 14.40 12.17 -3.82
N GLN A 18 14.40 11.82 -5.12
CA GLN A 18 15.62 11.51 -5.85
C GLN A 18 16.49 12.76 -6.04
N GLN A 19 15.89 13.90 -6.39
CA GLN A 19 16.61 15.18 -6.50
C GLN A 19 17.23 15.61 -5.16
N LEU A 20 16.52 15.48 -4.03
CA LEU A 20 17.10 15.77 -2.71
C LEU A 20 18.26 14.83 -2.36
N LEU A 21 18.17 13.54 -2.71
CA LEU A 21 19.26 12.59 -2.53
C LEU A 21 20.49 12.97 -3.37
N ASP A 22 20.27 13.36 -4.62
CA ASP A 22 21.33 13.74 -5.55
C ASP A 22 21.97 15.08 -5.13
N TYR A 23 21.20 16.01 -4.55
CA TYR A 23 21.72 17.23 -3.90
C TYR A 23 22.66 16.89 -2.74
N VAL A 24 22.22 16.04 -1.80
CA VAL A 24 23.01 15.62 -0.64
C VAL A 24 24.26 14.82 -1.03
N GLN A 25 24.26 14.21 -2.21
CA GLN A 25 25.38 13.47 -2.79
C GLN A 25 26.27 14.32 -3.71
N GLY A 26 25.91 15.57 -3.99
CA GLY A 26 26.66 16.46 -4.89
C GLY A 26 26.62 16.06 -6.37
N LYS A 27 25.54 15.40 -6.81
CA LYS A 27 25.38 14.86 -8.18
C LYS A 27 24.54 15.73 -9.12
N LEU A 28 23.89 16.77 -8.61
CA LEU A 28 23.06 17.70 -9.40
C LEU A 28 23.91 18.68 -10.21
N SER A 29 23.40 19.15 -11.35
CA SER A 29 24.01 20.25 -12.10
C SER A 29 23.91 21.57 -11.34
N ALA A 30 24.68 22.58 -11.75
CA ALA A 30 24.64 23.90 -11.13
C ALA A 30 23.26 24.56 -11.26
N GLU A 31 22.55 24.36 -12.39
CA GLU A 31 21.19 24.88 -12.55
C GLU A 31 20.20 24.18 -11.60
N GLU A 32 20.25 22.85 -11.52
CA GLU A 32 19.34 22.07 -10.67
C GLU A 32 19.59 22.31 -9.17
N GLN A 33 20.84 22.51 -8.76
CA GLN A 33 21.18 22.88 -7.38
C GLN A 33 20.54 24.21 -7.01
N HIS A 34 20.61 25.21 -7.89
CA HIS A 34 20.04 26.53 -7.64
C HIS A 34 18.51 26.46 -7.48
N GLU A 35 17.82 25.68 -8.32
CA GLU A 35 16.37 25.48 -8.19
C GLU A 35 15.98 24.82 -6.86
N VAL A 36 16.76 23.81 -6.43
CA VAL A 36 16.53 23.15 -5.14
C VAL A 36 16.78 24.10 -3.98
N GLU A 37 17.84 24.91 -4.02
CA GLU A 37 18.15 25.91 -3.00
C GLU A 37 17.06 26.96 -2.85
N MET A 38 16.55 27.49 -3.97
CA MET A 38 15.40 28.41 -3.95
C MET A 38 14.16 27.76 -3.32
N HIS A 39 13.91 26.47 -3.59
CA HIS A 39 12.79 25.79 -2.96
C HIS A 39 12.99 25.57 -1.46
N LEU A 40 14.20 25.23 -1.03
CA LEU A 40 14.52 24.96 0.37
C LEU A 40 14.40 26.23 1.23
N THR A 41 14.62 27.42 0.66
CA THR A 41 14.37 28.70 1.34
C THR A 41 12.89 28.97 1.55
N ASP A 42 12.03 28.54 0.62
CA ASP A 42 10.60 28.81 0.65
C ASP A 42 9.80 27.74 1.41
N CYS A 43 10.31 26.50 1.50
CA CYS A 43 9.63 25.36 2.07
C CYS A 43 10.36 24.80 3.30
N ALA A 44 9.90 25.20 4.49
CA ALA A 44 10.44 24.72 5.76
C ALA A 44 10.42 23.19 5.90
N PHE A 45 9.39 22.52 5.37
CA PHE A 45 9.30 21.06 5.39
C PHE A 45 10.38 20.37 4.56
N CYS A 46 10.70 20.91 3.36
CA CYS A 46 11.76 20.35 2.53
C CYS A 46 13.15 20.59 3.14
N SER A 47 13.34 21.74 3.79
CA SER A 47 14.57 22.05 4.53
C SER A 47 14.81 21.08 5.69
N GLU A 48 13.79 20.83 6.52
CA GLU A 48 13.87 19.85 7.61
C GLU A 48 14.12 18.42 7.10
N ALA A 49 13.43 18.03 6.01
CA ALA A 49 13.64 16.73 5.37
C ALA A 49 15.08 16.57 4.84
N LEU A 50 15.65 17.65 4.28
CA LEU A 50 17.03 17.67 3.79
C LEU A 50 18.05 17.52 4.93
N GLU A 51 17.86 18.23 6.05
CA GLU A 51 18.73 18.15 7.21
C GLU A 51 18.75 16.73 7.80
N GLY A 52 17.57 16.11 7.91
CA GLY A 52 17.45 14.70 8.31
C GLY A 52 18.18 13.75 7.34
N LEU A 53 18.09 14.02 6.04
CA LEU A 53 18.77 13.24 5.01
C LEU A 53 20.30 13.42 5.04
N ALA A 54 20.77 14.64 5.29
CA ALA A 54 22.20 14.98 5.38
C ALA A 54 22.88 14.37 6.62
N THR A 55 22.12 14.15 7.70
CA THR A 55 22.62 13.55 8.95
C THR A 55 23.00 12.06 8.78
N ILE A 56 22.51 11.39 7.74
CA ILE A 56 22.82 9.97 7.48
C ILE A 56 24.25 9.84 6.94
N LYS A 57 25.13 9.24 7.74
CA LYS A 57 26.56 9.05 7.40
C LYS A 57 26.77 8.17 6.15
N ASP A 58 26.01 7.09 6.03
CA ASP A 58 26.15 6.11 4.93
C ASP A 58 25.21 6.44 3.76
N LYS A 59 25.43 7.60 3.11
CA LYS A 59 24.58 8.11 2.02
C LYS A 59 24.40 7.11 0.86
N GLU A 60 25.42 6.31 0.57
CA GLU A 60 25.40 5.31 -0.49
C GLU A 60 24.45 4.12 -0.22
N LYS A 61 24.15 3.85 1.06
CA LYS A 61 23.27 2.73 1.46
C LYS A 61 21.79 3.11 1.50
N ILE A 62 21.48 4.41 1.53
CA ILE A 62 20.11 4.94 1.56
C ILE A 62 19.21 4.32 0.48
N PRO A 63 19.58 4.28 -0.82
CA PRO A 63 18.73 3.69 -1.86
C PRO A 63 18.50 2.18 -1.65
N GLY A 64 19.47 1.47 -1.08
CA GLY A 64 19.35 0.05 -0.76
C GLY A 64 18.29 -0.21 0.31
N TRP A 65 18.36 0.54 1.42
CA TRP A 65 17.43 0.42 2.54
C TRP A 65 16.00 0.82 2.15
N ILE A 66 15.83 1.90 1.38
CA ILE A 66 14.51 2.32 0.88
C ILE A 66 13.86 1.21 0.05
N ARG A 67 14.64 0.58 -0.83
CA ARG A 67 14.15 -0.51 -1.68
C ARG A 67 13.71 -1.73 -0.87
N GLU A 68 14.48 -2.08 0.16
CA GLU A 68 14.17 -3.20 1.04
C GLU A 68 12.90 -2.95 1.88
N MET A 69 12.80 -1.77 2.50
CA MET A 69 11.60 -1.36 3.25
C MET A 69 10.33 -1.40 2.39
N LYS A 70 10.39 -0.87 1.16
CA LYS A 70 9.26 -0.90 0.23
C LYS A 70 8.83 -2.35 -0.05
N TRP A 71 9.79 -3.24 -0.25
CA TRP A 71 9.48 -4.65 -0.49
C TRP A 71 8.83 -5.30 0.73
N GLU A 72 9.32 -5.05 1.94
CA GLU A 72 8.71 -5.60 3.15
C GLU A 72 7.26 -5.16 3.33
N VAL A 73 6.96 -3.88 3.11
CA VAL A 73 5.60 -3.34 3.18
C VAL A 73 4.71 -4.01 2.14
N LEU A 74 5.13 -4.04 0.87
CA LEU A 74 4.37 -4.67 -0.21
C LEU A 74 4.18 -6.17 0.04
N LYS A 75 5.17 -6.86 0.61
CA LYS A 75 5.10 -8.28 0.97
C LYS A 75 4.08 -8.51 2.08
N LYS A 76 4.03 -7.67 3.11
CA LYS A 76 3.03 -7.74 4.19
C LYS A 76 1.61 -7.50 3.64
N LEU A 77 1.44 -6.52 2.75
CA LEU A 77 0.17 -6.24 2.09
C LEU A 77 -0.29 -7.42 1.22
N ARG A 78 0.59 -7.95 0.37
CA ARG A 78 0.31 -9.12 -0.48
C ARG A 78 -0.03 -10.36 0.34
N LYS A 79 0.66 -10.59 1.47
CA LYS A 79 0.37 -11.72 2.38
C LYS A 79 -1.02 -11.58 3.02
N ARG A 80 -1.39 -10.38 3.49
CA ARG A 80 -2.73 -10.09 4.02
C ARG A 80 -3.82 -10.32 2.97
N TYR A 81 -3.62 -9.79 1.76
CA TYR A 81 -4.57 -9.98 0.66
C TYR A 81 -4.75 -11.46 0.29
N ARG A 82 -3.65 -12.22 0.19
CA ARG A 82 -3.70 -13.67 -0.11
C ARG A 82 -4.39 -14.47 1.00
N SER A 83 -4.19 -14.10 2.27
CA SER A 83 -4.85 -14.76 3.41
C SER A 83 -6.36 -14.50 3.45
N ARG A 84 -6.77 -13.24 3.20
CA ARG A 84 -8.19 -12.86 3.09
C ARG A 84 -8.88 -13.63 1.96
N ARG A 85 -8.26 -13.69 0.77
CA ARG A 85 -8.84 -14.40 -0.40
C ARG A 85 -9.04 -15.91 -0.18
N LYS A 86 -8.17 -16.56 0.61
CA LYS A 86 -8.35 -17.98 0.99
C LYS A 86 -9.54 -18.19 1.93
N THR A 87 -9.80 -17.23 2.82
CA THR A 87 -10.89 -17.30 3.80
C THR A 87 -12.25 -17.16 3.12
N GLU A 88 -12.38 -16.20 2.19
CA GLU A 88 -13.60 -16.00 1.38
C GLU A 88 -13.99 -17.26 0.59
N SER A 89 -13.00 -17.94 -0.01
CA SER A 89 -13.26 -19.17 -0.77
C SER A 89 -13.68 -20.36 0.11
N TYR A 90 -13.34 -20.37 1.39
CA TYR A 90 -13.75 -21.43 2.31
C TYR A 90 -15.17 -21.18 2.84
N ILE A 91 -15.51 -19.91 3.11
CA ILE A 91 -16.85 -19.49 3.52
C ILE A 91 -17.87 -19.80 2.42
N SER A 92 -17.55 -19.51 1.15
CA SER A 92 -18.46 -19.81 0.03
C SER A 92 -18.74 -21.30 -0.14
N LEU A 93 -17.73 -22.16 0.02
CA LEU A 93 -17.91 -23.62 -0.01
C LEU A 93 -18.76 -24.12 1.15
N ALA A 94 -18.57 -23.59 2.36
CA ALA A 94 -19.34 -23.97 3.54
C ALA A 94 -20.84 -23.64 3.37
N VAL A 95 -21.17 -22.48 2.79
CA VAL A 95 -22.55 -22.07 2.52
C VAL A 95 -23.23 -22.99 1.50
N ILE A 96 -22.52 -23.40 0.44
CA ILE A 96 -23.05 -24.34 -0.57
C ILE A 96 -23.34 -25.71 0.04
N ILE A 97 -22.44 -26.22 0.90
CA ILE A 97 -22.65 -27.52 1.55
C ILE A 97 -23.86 -27.47 2.50
N LEU A 98 -23.98 -26.40 3.29
CA LEU A 98 -25.12 -26.22 4.20
C LEU A 98 -26.44 -26.11 3.46
N SER A 99 -26.49 -25.42 2.32
CA SER A 99 -27.73 -25.31 1.54
C SER A 99 -28.17 -26.64 0.95
N ILE A 100 -27.22 -27.46 0.45
CA ILE A 100 -27.52 -28.82 -0.04
C ILE A 100 -28.05 -29.70 1.09
N LEU A 101 -27.40 -29.68 2.26
CA LEU A 101 -27.85 -30.44 3.44
C LEU A 101 -29.27 -30.07 3.85
N PHE A 102 -29.59 -28.77 3.85
CA PHE A 102 -30.92 -28.29 4.20
C PHE A 102 -31.99 -28.75 3.20
N LEU A 103 -31.68 -28.75 1.90
CA LEU A 103 -32.58 -29.26 0.86
C LEU A 103 -32.84 -30.76 1.00
N LEU A 104 -31.80 -31.55 1.29
CA LEU A 104 -31.94 -32.99 1.52
C LEU A 104 -32.80 -33.30 2.74
N LEU A 105 -32.61 -32.55 3.83
CA LEU A 105 -33.43 -32.67 5.03
C LEU A 105 -34.89 -32.29 4.74
N ALA A 106 -35.13 -31.19 4.05
CA ALA A 106 -36.49 -30.78 3.67
C ALA A 106 -37.19 -31.84 2.80
N MET A 107 -36.48 -32.40 1.83
CA MET A 107 -36.99 -33.47 0.96
C MET A 107 -37.30 -34.75 1.74
N PHE A 108 -36.41 -35.13 2.67
CA PHE A 108 -36.62 -36.28 3.55
C PHE A 108 -37.85 -36.10 4.44
N TRP A 109 -38.00 -34.92 5.05
CA TRP A 109 -39.15 -34.59 5.88
C TRP A 109 -40.47 -34.59 5.08
N ALA A 110 -40.45 -34.03 3.87
CA ALA A 110 -41.62 -34.05 2.99
C ALA A 110 -42.03 -35.48 2.60
N TYR A 111 -41.08 -36.34 2.25
CA TYR A 111 -41.32 -37.74 1.93
C TYR A 111 -41.87 -38.52 3.13
N HIS A 112 -41.25 -38.35 4.30
CA HIS A 112 -41.71 -38.99 5.53
C HIS A 112 -43.13 -38.54 5.90
N PHE A 113 -43.46 -37.25 5.78
CA PHE A 113 -44.80 -36.75 6.06
C PHE A 113 -45.83 -37.25 5.04
N ALA A 114 -45.49 -37.29 3.75
CA ALA A 114 -46.39 -37.75 2.68
C ALA A 114 -46.67 -39.27 2.72
N ILE A 115 -45.78 -40.08 3.29
CA ILE A 115 -45.96 -41.54 3.43
C ILE A 115 -46.63 -41.93 4.74
N ARG A 116 -46.54 -41.09 5.77
CA ARG A 116 -47.19 -41.36 7.06
C ARG A 116 -48.63 -40.87 7.15
N HIS A 117 -49.16 -40.27 6.09
CA HIS A 117 -50.52 -39.74 6.02
C HIS A 117 -51.35 -40.49 4.97
#